data_AF-A0A8H8SJ64-F1
#
_entry.id   AF-A0A8H8SJ64-F1
#
_cell.length_a   1.000
_cell.length_b   1.000
_cell.length_c   1.000
_cell.angle_alpha   90.00
_cell.angle_beta   90.00
_cell.angle_gamma   90.00
#
_symmetry.space_group_name_H-M   'P 1'
#
loop_
_entity.id
_entity.type
_entity.pdbx_description
1 polymer ?
#
loop_
_entity_poly.entity_id
_entity_poly.type
_entity_poly.pdbx_seq_one_letter_code
_entity_poly.pdbx_strand_id
1 'polypeptide(L)'
;MSTPLGPCYIMGHGLECLTVDEEGGGVYILPLQEQSSQKVSEPWASPSLRAYKSLLKWILEQHPGDKVAIRNAKFPMYIATEGEIPFVNMMLTLGKQPILFTPEKLNENQYQFTIREKDSGQIICPDASLYKIHPPRSALRPRDSPYPMHWTLREEN
;
A
#
# COMPACT_ATOMS: atom_id res chain seq x y z
N MET A 1 8.96 12.30 14.74
CA MET A 1 8.35 13.00 13.59
C MET A 1 7.08 12.24 13.22
N SER A 2 5.97 12.93 12.96
CA SER A 2 4.66 12.31 12.74
C SER A 2 4.51 11.75 11.32
N THR A 3 3.78 10.64 11.20
CA THR A 3 3.28 10.12 9.92
C THR A 3 2.27 11.14 9.34
N PRO A 4 2.32 11.47 8.03
CA PRO A 4 1.29 12.30 7.44
C PRO A 4 -0.07 11.59 7.54
N LEU A 5 -1.06 12.30 8.08
CA LEU A 5 -2.41 11.80 8.30
C LEU A 5 -3.35 12.43 7.27
N GLY A 6 -4.31 11.65 6.77
CA GLY A 6 -5.30 12.13 5.80
C GLY A 6 -5.13 11.54 4.40
N PRO A 7 -5.82 12.12 3.41
CA PRO A 7 -5.84 11.59 2.06
C PRO A 7 -4.47 11.65 1.37
N CYS A 8 -4.01 10.52 0.86
CA CYS A 8 -2.75 10.40 0.17
C CYS A 8 -2.78 9.34 -0.93
N TYR A 9 -1.70 9.33 -1.72
CA TYR A 9 -1.35 8.28 -2.65
C TYR A 9 -0.16 7.50 -2.11
N ILE A 10 -0.23 6.17 -2.17
CA ILE A 10 0.82 5.26 -1.71
C ILE A 10 1.57 4.75 -2.95
N MET A 11 2.79 5.24 -3.16
CA MET A 11 3.58 5.00 -4.37
C MET A 11 4.86 4.21 -4.13
N GLY A 12 5.15 3.21 -4.97
CA GLY A 12 6.39 2.45 -4.97
C GLY A 12 7.55 3.16 -5.68
N HIS A 13 8.74 2.55 -5.63
CA HIS A 13 10.00 3.11 -6.15
C HIS A 13 10.04 3.17 -7.71
N GLY A 14 9.23 2.36 -8.39
CA GLY A 14 9.16 2.25 -9.85
C GLY A 14 7.98 2.96 -10.50
N LEU A 15 7.46 4.03 -9.88
CA LEU A 15 6.18 4.62 -10.27
C LEU A 15 5.04 3.58 -10.17
N GLU A 16 5.07 2.72 -9.15
CA GLU A 16 3.94 1.83 -8.89
C GLU A 16 2.97 2.52 -7.94
N CYS A 17 1.68 2.24 -8.04
CA CYS A 17 0.70 2.77 -7.09
C CYS A 17 -0.08 1.63 -6.46
N LEU A 18 -0.30 1.73 -5.15
CA LEU A 18 -1.26 0.86 -4.48
C LEU A 18 -2.67 1.23 -4.93
N THR A 19 -3.42 0.25 -5.42
CA THR A 19 -4.80 0.40 -5.87
C THR A 19 -5.64 -0.74 -5.37
N VAL A 20 -6.93 -0.66 -5.66
CA VAL A 20 -7.91 -1.75 -5.46
C VAL A 20 -8.56 -2.06 -6.81
N ASP A 21 -9.12 -3.26 -6.95
CA ASP A 21 -9.97 -3.55 -8.11
C ASP A 21 -11.28 -2.73 -8.05
N GLU A 22 -12.03 -2.74 -9.16
CA GLU A 22 -13.29 -1.99 -9.26
C GLU A 22 -14.42 -2.55 -8.38
N GLU A 23 -14.28 -3.78 -7.90
CA GLU A 23 -15.23 -4.44 -7.00
C GLU A 23 -14.88 -4.24 -5.51
N GLY A 24 -13.69 -3.70 -5.22
CA GLY A 24 -13.14 -3.51 -3.89
C GLY A 24 -12.71 -4.81 -3.19
N GLY A 25 -12.37 -5.87 -3.94
CA GLY A 25 -12.01 -7.18 -3.39
C GLY A 25 -10.53 -7.30 -3.01
N GLY A 26 -9.63 -7.05 -3.96
CA GLY A 26 -8.19 -7.18 -3.80
C GLY A 26 -7.44 -5.85 -3.72
N VAL A 27 -6.28 -5.87 -3.06
CA VAL A 27 -5.29 -4.78 -3.12
C VAL A 27 -4.20 -5.15 -4.14
N TYR A 28 -3.89 -4.22 -5.03
CA TYR A 28 -3.00 -4.41 -6.18
C TYR A 28 -1.90 -3.35 -6.23
N ILE A 29 -0.83 -3.69 -6.93
CA ILE A 29 0.29 -2.80 -7.24
C ILE A 29 0.24 -2.58 -8.74
N LEU A 30 -0.19 -1.37 -9.12
CA LEU A 30 -0.35 -1.01 -10.51
C LEU A 30 0.93 -0.30 -10.98
N PRO A 31 1.69 -0.88 -11.93
CA PRO A 31 2.82 -0.17 -12.51
C PRO A 31 2.31 1.02 -13.35
N LEU A 32 2.90 2.20 -13.15
CA LEU A 32 2.75 3.31 -14.09
C LEU A 32 3.50 2.92 -15.37
N GLN A 33 2.76 2.49 -16.39
CA GLN A 33 3.31 2.52 -17.74
C GLN A 33 3.39 3.99 -18.18
N GLU A 34 4.61 4.51 -18.33
CA GLU A 34 4.85 5.65 -19.19
C GLU A 34 5.86 5.31 -20.29
N GLN A 35 5.49 5.69 -21.52
CA GLN A 35 6.33 5.66 -22.71
C GLN A 35 7.27 6.89 -22.80
N SER A 36 7.37 7.74 -21.77
CA SER A 36 8.17 8.97 -21.81
C SER A 36 8.96 9.21 -20.55
N SER A 37 10.18 9.74 -20.73
CA SER A 37 11.20 10.07 -19.73
C SER A 37 10.85 11.27 -18.80
N GLN A 38 9.57 11.56 -18.59
CA GLN A 38 9.15 12.64 -17.70
C GLN A 38 8.96 12.10 -16.27
N LYS A 39 9.52 12.82 -15.29
CA LYS A 39 9.24 12.56 -13.87
C LYS A 39 7.77 12.85 -13.61
N VAL A 40 6.94 11.81 -13.52
CA VAL A 40 5.54 11.96 -13.12
C VAL A 40 5.47 12.48 -11.69
N SER A 41 5.08 13.74 -11.53
CA SER A 41 4.84 14.35 -10.21
C SER A 41 3.52 13.87 -9.60
N GLU A 42 2.59 13.36 -10.41
CA GLU A 42 1.24 12.99 -9.99
C GLU A 42 0.78 11.72 -10.72
N PRO A 43 0.44 10.61 -10.02
CA PRO A 43 -0.01 9.37 -10.65
C PRO A 43 -1.12 9.55 -11.70
N TRP A 44 -2.06 10.48 -11.47
CA TRP A 44 -3.20 10.75 -12.37
C TRP A 44 -2.86 11.66 -13.58
N ALA A 45 -1.64 12.18 -13.66
CA ALA A 45 -1.14 12.83 -14.87
C ALA A 45 -0.99 11.80 -16.00
N SER A 46 -0.68 10.54 -15.64
CA SER A 46 -0.67 9.43 -16.59
C SER A 46 -2.09 9.14 -17.10
N PRO A 47 -2.34 9.19 -18.42
CA PRO A 47 -3.66 8.90 -18.99
C PRO A 47 -4.21 7.53 -18.59
N SER A 48 -3.33 6.52 -18.43
CA SER A 48 -3.71 5.15 -18.05
C SER A 48 -4.21 5.06 -16.60
N LEU A 49 -3.81 5.98 -15.72
CA LEU A 49 -4.23 5.98 -14.31
C LEU A 49 -5.34 6.98 -13.99
N ARG A 50 -5.65 7.91 -14.91
CA ARG A 50 -6.72 8.88 -14.69
C ARG A 50 -8.06 8.21 -14.37
N ALA A 51 -8.37 7.10 -15.05
CA ALA A 51 -9.58 6.30 -14.79
C ALA A 51 -9.61 5.70 -13.37
N TYR A 52 -8.44 5.47 -12.77
CA TYR A 52 -8.27 4.87 -11.46
C TYR A 52 -8.11 5.89 -10.34
N LYS A 53 -8.17 7.21 -10.61
CA LYS A 53 -7.84 8.27 -9.63
C LYS A 53 -8.54 8.08 -8.28
N SER A 54 -9.81 7.70 -8.26
CA SER A 54 -10.56 7.45 -7.02
C SER A 54 -10.13 6.18 -6.28
N LEU A 55 -9.66 5.16 -7.01
CA LEU A 55 -9.22 3.86 -6.49
C LEU A 55 -7.82 3.95 -5.86
N LEU A 56 -7.00 4.88 -6.35
CA LEU A 56 -5.63 5.14 -5.90
C LEU A 56 -5.54 5.98 -4.62
N LYS A 57 -6.66 6.55 -4.17
CA LYS A 57 -6.70 7.45 -3.02
C LYS A 57 -6.91 6.66 -1.73
N TRP A 58 -6.01 6.86 -0.79
CA TRP A 58 -5.99 6.20 0.53
C TRP A 58 -6.05 7.23 1.65
N ILE A 59 -6.47 6.81 2.84
CA ILE A 59 -6.52 7.65 4.04
C ILE A 59 -5.78 6.89 5.14
N LEU A 60 -4.74 7.51 5.70
CA LEU A 60 -4.05 6.98 6.88
C LEU A 60 -4.77 7.48 8.14
N GLU A 61 -5.20 6.53 8.97
CA GLU A 61 -5.90 6.80 10.21
C GLU A 61 -5.01 6.37 11.39
N GLN A 62 -4.74 7.30 12.30
CA GLN A 62 -3.93 7.05 13.48
C GLN A 62 -4.68 6.20 14.50
N HIS A 63 -4.03 5.16 14.99
CA HIS A 63 -4.49 4.30 16.08
C HIS A 63 -3.53 4.35 17.28
N PRO A 64 -3.98 3.91 18.48
CA PRO A 64 -3.12 3.85 19.66
C PRO A 64 -1.83 3.04 19.45
N GLY A 65 -0.74 3.48 20.10
CA GLY A 65 0.56 2.82 20.01
C GLY A 65 1.31 3.09 18.71
N ASP A 66 1.18 4.30 18.16
CA ASP A 66 1.82 4.76 16.93
C ASP A 66 1.50 3.92 15.68
N LYS A 67 0.38 3.20 15.71
CA LYS A 67 -0.07 2.38 14.57
C LYS A 67 -0.96 3.17 13.62
N VAL A 68 -1.02 2.73 12.37
CA VAL A 68 -1.91 3.29 11.36
C VAL A 68 -2.76 2.20 10.72
N ALA A 69 -4.02 2.52 10.48
CA ALA A 69 -4.88 1.80 9.55
C ALA A 69 -4.86 2.53 8.20
N ILE A 70 -4.94 1.79 7.10
CA ILE A 70 -4.92 2.35 5.75
C ILE A 70 -6.28 2.06 5.11
N ARG A 71 -7.09 3.09 4.90
CA ARG A 71 -8.44 2.98 4.33
C ARG A 71 -8.47 3.45 2.89
N ASN A 72 -9.21 2.77 2.01
CA ASN A 72 -9.46 3.28 0.68
C ASN A 72 -10.47 4.45 0.73
N ALA A 73 -10.31 5.47 -0.11
CA ALA A 73 -11.19 6.63 -0.10
C ALA A 73 -12.51 6.38 -0.85
N LYS A 74 -12.51 5.54 -1.91
CA LYS A 74 -13.72 5.18 -2.67
C LYS A 74 -14.54 4.13 -1.94
N PHE A 75 -13.87 3.08 -1.47
CA PHE A 75 -14.49 2.03 -0.67
C PHE A 75 -14.13 2.27 0.80
N PRO A 76 -15.09 2.53 1.71
CA PRO A 76 -14.81 2.81 3.12
C PRO A 76 -14.41 1.53 3.89
N MET A 77 -13.39 0.85 3.39
CA MET A 77 -12.81 -0.40 3.86
C MET A 77 -11.30 -0.26 3.92
N TYR A 78 -10.68 -0.99 4.84
CA TYR A 78 -9.28 -0.93 5.17
C TYR A 78 -8.50 -2.02 4.46
N ILE A 79 -7.19 -1.80 4.30
CA ILE A 79 -6.27 -2.90 4.01
C ILE A 79 -6.40 -3.95 5.12
N ALA A 80 -6.73 -5.16 4.69
CA ALA A 80 -7.05 -6.29 5.53
C ALA A 80 -6.46 -7.59 4.96
N THR A 81 -6.64 -8.66 5.72
CA THR A 81 -6.43 -10.05 5.31
C THR A 81 -7.76 -10.81 5.45
N GLU A 82 -7.92 -11.91 4.73
CA GLU A 82 -9.12 -12.73 4.82
C GLU A 82 -9.18 -13.49 6.16
N GLY A 83 -9.90 -12.94 7.15
CA GLY A 83 -10.35 -13.66 8.36
C GLY A 83 -9.28 -14.20 9.31
N GLU A 84 -8.00 -14.05 8.98
CA GLU A 84 -6.88 -14.72 9.62
C GLU A 84 -5.82 -13.73 10.12
N ILE A 85 -4.98 -14.19 11.06
CA ILE A 85 -3.84 -13.45 11.59
C ILE A 85 -2.84 -13.24 10.45
N PRO A 86 -2.39 -11.99 10.19
CA PRO A 86 -1.44 -11.71 9.12
C PRO A 86 -0.15 -12.54 9.18
N PHE A 87 0.19 -13.22 8.09
CA PHE A 87 1.39 -14.03 7.94
C PHE A 87 2.09 -13.84 6.58
N VAL A 88 3.31 -14.36 6.43
CA VAL A 88 4.09 -14.26 5.17
C VAL A 88 3.36 -14.88 3.97
N ASN A 89 3.36 -14.18 2.83
CA ASN A 89 2.66 -14.48 1.57
C ASN A 89 1.15 -14.29 1.58
N MET A 90 0.57 -13.89 2.71
CA MET A 90 -0.85 -13.61 2.77
C MET A 90 -1.21 -12.42 1.88
N MET A 91 -2.24 -12.60 1.05
CA MET A 91 -2.72 -11.59 0.13
C MET A 91 -3.45 -10.48 0.87
N LEU A 92 -3.21 -9.23 0.46
CA LEU A 92 -3.96 -8.08 0.97
C LEU A 92 -5.29 -7.94 0.23
N THR A 93 -6.33 -7.64 0.99
CA THR A 93 -7.70 -7.40 0.55
C THR A 93 -8.23 -6.11 1.16
N LEU A 94 -9.45 -5.72 0.80
CA LEU A 94 -10.20 -4.74 1.58
C LEU A 94 -11.13 -5.43 2.57
N GLY A 95 -11.20 -4.89 3.79
CA GLY A 95 -12.08 -5.42 4.83
C GLY A 95 -12.51 -4.36 5.83
N LYS A 96 -13.52 -4.69 6.63
CA LYS A 96 -13.99 -3.82 7.73
C LYS A 96 -13.03 -3.81 8.92
N GLN A 97 -12.26 -4.87 9.08
CA GLN A 97 -11.28 -5.00 10.15
C GLN A 97 -9.88 -4.68 9.62
N PRO A 98 -9.26 -3.57 10.06
CA PRO A 98 -7.96 -3.16 9.54
C PRO A 98 -6.82 -4.02 10.06
N ILE A 99 -5.81 -4.21 9.22
CA ILE A 99 -4.45 -4.46 9.71
C ILE A 99 -3.90 -3.14 10.26
N LEU A 100 -3.32 -3.19 11.46
CA LEU A 100 -2.68 -2.04 12.08
C LEU A 100 -1.17 -2.12 11.84
N PHE A 101 -0.67 -1.25 10.97
CA PHE A 101 0.74 -1.16 10.60
C PHE A 101 1.50 -0.22 11.54
N THR A 102 2.77 -0.50 11.76
CA THR A 102 3.74 0.45 12.32
C THR A 102 4.40 1.17 11.15
N PRO A 103 4.23 2.49 11.00
CA PRO A 103 4.91 3.25 9.95
C PRO A 103 6.37 3.52 10.37
N GLU A 104 7.31 3.02 9.59
CA GLU A 104 8.74 3.28 9.76
C GLU A 104 9.23 4.25 8.69
N LYS A 105 9.66 5.46 9.09
CA LYS A 105 10.19 6.46 8.16
C LYS A 105 11.62 6.08 7.74
N LEU A 106 11.84 5.86 6.45
CA LEU A 106 13.14 5.49 5.88
C LEU A 106 13.97 6.71 5.47
N ASN A 107 13.31 7.75 4.94
CA ASN A 107 13.90 9.06 4.64
C ASN A 107 12.80 10.13 4.61
N GLU A 108 13.10 11.35 4.14
CA GLU A 108 12.18 12.49 4.15
C GLU A 108 10.77 12.17 3.63
N ASN A 109 10.66 11.34 2.59
CA ASN A 109 9.41 11.06 1.89
C ASN A 109 9.02 9.57 1.80
N GLN A 110 9.89 8.65 2.24
CA GLN A 110 9.66 7.20 2.14
C GLN A 110 9.39 6.55 3.49
N TYR A 111 8.45 5.63 3.48
CA TYR A 111 7.96 4.87 4.61
C TYR A 111 7.95 3.37 4.29
N GLN A 112 8.08 2.55 5.33
CA GLN A 112 7.76 1.13 5.29
C GLN A 112 6.67 0.87 6.32
N PHE A 113 5.59 0.22 5.91
CA PHE A 113 4.51 -0.18 6.81
C PHE A 113 4.77 -1.60 7.27
N THR A 114 5.06 -1.79 8.56
CA THR A 114 5.46 -3.09 9.09
C THR A 114 4.46 -3.61 10.11
N ILE A 115 4.36 -4.94 10.20
CA ILE A 115 3.68 -5.64 11.29
C ILE A 115 4.59 -6.76 11.79
N ARG A 116 4.40 -7.16 13.05
CA ARG A 116 5.06 -8.32 13.62
C ARG A 116 4.13 -9.52 13.51
N GLU A 117 4.55 -10.53 12.77
CA GLU A 117 3.86 -11.82 12.68
C GLU A 117 3.80 -12.44 14.08
N LYS A 118 2.62 -12.91 14.49
CA LYS A 118 2.35 -13.32 15.88
C LYS A 118 3.16 -14.54 16.30
N ASP A 119 3.29 -15.51 15.40
CA ASP A 119 3.82 -16.83 15.74
C ASP A 119 5.36 -16.88 15.62
N SER A 120 5.93 -16.26 14.59
CA SER A 120 7.39 -16.24 14.38
C SER A 120 8.08 -15.03 15.00
N GLY A 121 7.34 -13.96 15.29
CA GLY A 121 7.90 -12.66 15.65
C GLY A 121 8.58 -11.94 14.48
N GLN A 122 8.53 -12.47 13.25
CA GLN A 122 9.11 -11.86 12.06
C GLN A 122 8.44 -10.53 11.73
N ILE A 123 9.23 -9.58 11.21
CA ILE A 123 8.70 -8.32 10.71
C ILE A 123 8.34 -8.50 9.24
N ILE A 124 7.07 -8.26 8.91
CA ILE A 124 6.53 -8.38 7.56
C ILE A 124 5.91 -7.06 7.11
N CYS A 125 5.88 -6.82 5.81
CA CYS A 125 5.37 -5.59 5.21
C CYS A 125 4.60 -5.84 3.90
N PRO A 126 3.70 -4.94 3.49
CA PRO A 126 3.08 -4.96 2.17
C PRO A 126 4.13 -4.86 1.05
N ASP A 127 4.04 -5.77 0.09
CA ASP A 127 4.94 -5.87 -1.06
C ASP A 127 4.21 -6.54 -2.24
N ALA A 128 4.87 -6.72 -3.38
CA ALA A 128 4.36 -7.47 -4.50
C ALA A 128 4.27 -8.97 -4.20
N SER A 129 3.17 -9.58 -4.62
CA SER A 129 3.02 -11.03 -4.57
C SER A 129 4.03 -11.71 -5.51
N LEU A 130 4.53 -12.88 -5.10
CA LEU A 130 5.33 -13.74 -5.97
C LEU A 130 4.49 -14.46 -7.04
N TYR A 131 3.16 -14.45 -6.92
CA TYR A 131 2.29 -15.03 -7.94
C TYR A 131 2.36 -14.17 -9.21
N LYS A 132 2.56 -14.82 -10.37
CA LYS A 132 2.59 -14.18 -11.69
C LYS A 132 1.17 -13.79 -12.16
N ILE A 133 0.51 -12.94 -11.38
CA ILE A 133 -0.81 -12.38 -11.66
C ILE A 133 -0.60 -10.95 -12.18
N HIS A 134 -1.31 -10.55 -13.23
CA HIS A 134 -1.26 -9.20 -13.78
C HIS A 134 -2.63 -8.52 -13.67
N PRO A 135 -2.72 -7.34 -13.02
CA PRO A 135 -1.67 -6.64 -12.29
C PRO A 135 -1.22 -7.41 -11.03
N PRO A 136 0.03 -7.24 -10.56
CA PRO A 136 0.50 -7.87 -9.33
C PRO A 136 -0.41 -7.52 -8.15
N ARG A 137 -0.89 -8.53 -7.43
CA ARG A 137 -1.58 -8.29 -6.16
C ARG A 137 -0.56 -7.98 -5.07
N SER A 138 -0.95 -7.19 -4.07
CA SER A 138 -0.12 -6.98 -2.89
C SER A 138 -0.25 -8.13 -1.90
N ALA A 139 0.85 -8.53 -1.30
CA ALA A 139 0.93 -9.55 -0.26
C ALA A 139 1.85 -9.10 0.86
N LEU A 140 1.76 -9.75 2.02
CA LEU A 140 2.71 -9.57 3.10
C LEU A 140 3.98 -10.36 2.82
N ARG A 141 5.14 -9.73 2.99
CA ARG A 141 6.45 -10.32 2.73
C ARG A 141 7.40 -10.00 3.89
N PRO A 142 8.43 -10.82 4.12
CA PRO A 142 9.49 -10.47 5.07
C PRO A 142 10.06 -9.10 4.74
N ARG A 143 10.28 -8.28 5.76
CA ARG A 143 10.88 -6.95 5.61
C ARG A 143 12.23 -6.99 4.89
N ASP A 144 12.98 -8.05 5.11
CA ASP A 144 14.30 -8.34 4.56
C ASP A 144 14.25 -9.13 3.24
N SER A 145 13.08 -9.17 2.59
CA SER A 145 12.94 -9.64 1.20
C SER A 145 13.99 -8.95 0.32
N PRO A 146 14.58 -9.63 -0.68
CA PRO A 146 15.64 -9.06 -1.52
C PRO A 146 15.27 -7.76 -2.25
N TYR A 147 13.97 -7.49 -2.39
CA TYR A 147 13.42 -6.34 -3.07
C TYR A 147 12.27 -5.74 -2.25
N PRO A 148 12.54 -5.16 -1.07
CA PRO A 148 11.47 -4.67 -0.22
C PRO A 148 10.89 -3.38 -0.83
N MET A 149 9.57 -3.33 -0.96
CA MET A 149 8.93 -2.14 -1.47
C MET A 149 8.91 -1.01 -0.43
N HIS A 150 9.45 0.13 -0.82
CA HIS A 150 9.41 1.37 -0.04
C HIS A 150 8.30 2.28 -0.58
N TRP A 151 7.47 2.77 0.33
CA TRP A 151 6.27 3.52 0.00
C TRP A 151 6.48 5.01 0.19
N THR A 152 6.33 5.77 -0.88
CA THR A 152 6.26 7.23 -0.82
C THR A 152 4.80 7.62 -0.58
N LEU A 153 4.56 8.43 0.44
CA LEU A 153 3.25 9.04 0.68
C LEU A 153 3.22 10.40 0.01
N ARG A 154 2.25 10.61 -0.87
CA ARG A 154 2.01 11.93 -1.49
C ARG A 154 0.64 12.43 -1.05
N GLU A 155 0.63 13.57 -0.36
CA GLU A 155 -0.60 14.26 0.02
C GLU A 155 -1.34 14.76 -1.23
N GLU A 156 -2.67 14.78 -1.18
CA GLU A 156 -3.48 15.47 -2.18
C GLU A 156 -3.62 16.95 -1.74
N ASN A 157 -3.02 17.86 -2.52
CA ASN A 157 -3.18 19.31 -2.35
C ASN A 157 -4.52 19.81 -2.91
#